data_AF-X1DXC7-F1
#
_entry.id   AF-X1DXC7-F1
#
_cell.length_a   1.000
_cell.length_b   1.000
_cell.length_c   1.000
_cell.angle_alpha   90.00
_cell.angle_beta   90.00
_cell.angle_gamma   90.00
#
_symmetry.space_group_name_H-M   'P 1'
#
loop_
_entity.id
_entity.type
_entity.pdbx_description
1 polymer ?
#
loop_
_entity_poly.entity_id
_entity_poly.type
_entity_poly.pdbx_seq_one_letter_code
_entity_poly.pdbx_strand_id
1 'polypeptide(L)'
;GDLSRGKIDLETLEEVKHEVAELTHRAKAQVSLHDRSAKLGYPHYDLATKPSVKETRLLTQHQKLGAKVVENNGWRMPLHYQNVTEELKAVRRTAAIFDLGDMGLFKVSGERAKPLIQGISTNNLAKLKPGQLLRSF
;
A
#
# COMPACT_ATOMS: atom_id res chain seq x y z
N GLY A 1 36.86 -21.11 -1.00
CA GLY A 1 36.18 -22.35 -0.58
C GLY A 1 34.89 -22.44 -1.36
N ASP A 2 34.56 -23.61 -1.91
CA ASP A 2 33.45 -23.79 -2.84
C ASP A 2 32.14 -23.26 -2.25
N LEU A 3 31.61 -22.16 -2.79
CA LEU A 3 30.41 -21.51 -2.28
C LEU A 3 29.20 -22.34 -2.72
N SER A 4 28.30 -22.63 -1.78
CA SER A 4 27.04 -23.32 -2.07
C SER A 4 26.24 -22.57 -3.15
N ARG A 5 25.65 -23.30 -4.10
CA ARG A 5 24.80 -22.77 -5.19
C ARG A 5 23.93 -21.59 -4.70
N GLY A 6 24.07 -20.43 -5.38
CA GLY A 6 23.27 -19.23 -5.13
C GLY A 6 23.89 -18.20 -4.19
N LYS A 7 25.10 -18.42 -3.67
CA LYS A 7 25.86 -17.41 -2.92
C LYS A 7 26.98 -16.84 -3.79
N ILE A 8 26.95 -15.52 -3.99
CA ILE A 8 28.01 -14.77 -4.65
C ILE A 8 29.15 -14.55 -3.65
N ASP A 9 30.40 -14.59 -4.11
CA ASP A 9 31.53 -14.26 -3.27
C ASP A 9 31.47 -12.79 -2.82
N LEU A 10 31.84 -12.52 -1.56
CA LEU A 10 31.73 -11.18 -0.98
C LEU A 10 32.63 -10.18 -1.72
N GLU A 11 33.79 -10.63 -2.19
CA GLU A 11 34.72 -9.81 -2.96
C GLU A 11 34.10 -9.41 -4.31
N THR A 12 33.48 -10.37 -5.01
CA THR A 12 32.72 -10.10 -6.25
C THR A 12 31.53 -9.17 -6.00
N LEU A 13 30.84 -9.29 -4.87
CA LEU A 13 29.73 -8.40 -4.54
C LEU A 13 30.20 -6.96 -4.30
N GLU A 14 31.30 -6.77 -3.59
CA GLU A 14 31.87 -5.44 -3.33
C GLU A 14 32.45 -4.81 -4.60
N GLU A 15 33.07 -5.61 -5.48
CA GLU A 15 33.53 -5.17 -6.80
C GLU A 15 32.37 -4.67 -7.67
N VAL A 16 31.30 -5.48 -7.80
CA VAL A 16 30.10 -5.11 -8.58
C VAL A 16 29.41 -3.87 -8.01
N LYS A 17 29.35 -3.73 -6.68
CA LYS A 17 28.83 -2.50 -6.05
C LYS A 17 29.64 -1.27 -6.44
N HIS A 18 30.96 -1.37 -6.46
CA HIS A 18 31.84 -0.25 -6.79
C HIS A 18 31.69 0.14 -8.27
N GLU A 19 31.63 -0.86 -9.17
CA GLU A 19 31.43 -0.64 -10.60
C GLU A 19 30.07 0.02 -10.90
N VAL A 20 29.00 -0.45 -10.26
CA VAL A 20 27.67 0.17 -10.37
C VAL A 20 27.66 1.61 -9.83
N ALA A 21 28.40 1.90 -8.76
CA ALA A 21 28.52 3.24 -8.21
C ALA A 21 29.24 4.20 -9.19
N GLU A 22 30.33 3.74 -9.83
CA GLU A 22 31.04 4.51 -10.86
C GLU A 22 30.16 4.78 -12.09
N LEU A 23 29.45 3.76 -12.58
CA LEU A 23 28.53 3.90 -13.71
C LEU A 23 27.40 4.88 -13.41
N THR A 24 26.87 4.85 -12.18
CA THR A 24 25.85 5.79 -11.72
C THR A 24 26.39 7.23 -11.66
N HIS A 25 27.64 7.41 -11.23
CA HIS A 25 28.30 8.72 -11.21
C HIS A 25 28.53 9.26 -12.64
N ARG A 26 28.91 8.39 -13.58
CA ARG A 26 29.10 8.73 -14.99
C ARG A 26 27.78 9.09 -15.70
N ALA A 27 26.69 8.41 -15.38
CA ALA A 27 25.37 8.63 -15.97
C ALA A 27 24.70 9.96 -15.55
N LYS A 28 25.00 10.48 -14.34
CA LYS A 28 24.43 11.75 -13.83
C LYS A 28 24.76 12.98 -14.69
N ALA A 29 25.81 12.93 -15.50
CA ALA A 29 26.22 14.07 -16.32
C ALA A 29 25.39 14.25 -17.61
N GLN A 30 24.57 13.27 -18.02
CA GLN A 30 23.91 13.28 -19.34
C GLN A 30 22.39 13.46 -19.34
N VAL A 31 21.71 13.54 -18.18
CA VAL A 31 20.24 13.58 -18.15
C VAL A 31 19.73 14.84 -17.46
N SER A 32 19.11 15.73 -18.23
CA SER A 32 18.30 16.84 -17.72
C SER A 32 17.04 16.27 -17.06
N LEU A 33 17.01 16.30 -15.73
CA LEU A 33 16.00 15.65 -14.89
C LEU A 33 14.70 16.45 -14.86
N HIS A 34 13.70 16.00 -15.60
CA HIS A 34 12.30 16.38 -15.37
C HIS A 34 11.38 15.20 -15.00
N ASP A 35 11.93 14.04 -14.66
CA ASP A 35 11.10 12.90 -14.28
C ASP A 35 11.68 12.15 -13.07
N ARG A 36 10.86 11.99 -12.02
CA ARG A 36 11.24 11.58 -10.66
C ARG A 36 11.50 10.06 -10.54
N SER A 37 11.79 9.39 -11.64
CA SER A 37 12.03 7.95 -11.75
C SER A 37 13.53 7.59 -11.88
N ALA A 38 14.40 8.57 -12.14
CA ALA A 38 15.84 8.35 -12.38
C ALA A 38 16.69 8.05 -11.12
N LYS A 39 16.06 7.69 -9.99
CA LYS A 39 16.72 7.46 -8.69
C LYS A 39 16.85 5.99 -8.28
N LEU A 40 16.68 5.04 -9.19
CA LEU A 40 16.89 3.62 -8.88
C LEU A 40 18.18 3.10 -9.51
N GLY A 41 19.32 3.48 -8.92
CA GLY A 41 20.47 2.59 -8.87
C GLY A 41 20.13 1.37 -8.00
N TYR A 42 20.92 0.30 -8.09
CA TYR A 42 20.68 -0.90 -7.29
C TYR A 42 20.66 -0.55 -5.78
N PRO A 43 19.70 -1.08 -5.00
CA PRO A 43 18.64 -2.00 -5.40
C PRO A 43 17.41 -1.31 -6.01
N HIS A 44 16.72 -2.02 -6.93
CA HIS A 44 15.55 -1.53 -7.68
C HIS A 44 14.25 -1.38 -6.87
N TYR A 45 14.33 -1.23 -5.55
CA TYR A 45 13.17 -0.84 -4.75
C TYR A 45 13.30 0.62 -4.34
N ASP A 46 12.21 1.36 -4.49
CA ASP A 46 12.10 2.73 -4.03
C ASP A 46 12.25 2.71 -2.51
N LEU A 47 13.34 3.30 -1.99
CA LEU A 47 13.43 3.70 -0.59
C LEU A 47 12.46 4.86 -0.42
N ALA A 48 11.17 4.53 -0.41
CA ALA A 48 10.08 5.47 -0.47
C ALA A 48 10.28 6.54 0.61
N THR A 49 10.57 7.76 0.17
CA THR A 49 10.46 8.96 1.00
C THR A 49 9.07 8.95 1.63
N LYS A 50 8.98 9.14 2.95
CA LYS A 50 7.72 9.08 3.71
C LYS A 50 6.63 9.83 2.92
N PRO A 51 5.61 9.15 2.37
CA PRO A 51 4.63 9.81 1.53
C PRO A 51 3.89 10.87 2.36
N SER A 52 3.54 11.99 1.73
CA SER A 52 2.70 13.01 2.37
C SER A 52 1.38 12.38 2.81
N VAL A 53 0.92 12.76 4.00
CA VAL A 53 -0.31 12.24 4.60
C VAL A 53 -1.50 12.54 3.68
N LYS A 54 -2.30 11.52 3.39
CA LYS A 54 -3.50 11.60 2.56
C LYS A 54 -4.72 11.97 3.40
N GLU A 55 -5.79 12.44 2.77
CA GLU A 55 -7.04 12.82 3.44
C GLU A 55 -8.22 12.09 2.81
N THR A 56 -9.15 11.60 3.64
CA THR A 56 -10.39 11.01 3.10
C THR A 56 -11.30 12.10 2.54
N ARG A 57 -12.18 11.74 1.59
CA ARG A 57 -13.14 12.69 1.00
C ARG A 57 -14.10 13.30 2.02
N LEU A 58 -14.28 12.65 3.17
CA LEU A 58 -15.21 13.07 4.22
C LEU A 58 -14.52 13.86 5.33
N LEU A 59 -13.22 14.15 5.24
CA LEU A 59 -12.45 14.82 6.30
C LEU A 59 -13.09 16.13 6.79
N THR A 60 -13.52 17.00 5.87
CA THR A 60 -14.18 18.26 6.23
C THR A 60 -15.49 18.03 6.98
N GLN A 61 -16.24 16.99 6.62
CA GLN A 61 -17.49 16.66 7.31
C GLN A 61 -17.21 16.10 8.71
N HIS A 62 -16.19 15.26 8.85
CA HIS A 62 -15.74 14.76 10.15
C HIS A 62 -15.37 15.89 11.10
N GLN A 63 -14.60 16.88 10.62
CA GLN A 63 -14.23 18.07 11.41
C GLN A 63 -15.44 18.87 11.85
N LYS A 64 -16.42 19.08 10.96
CA LYS A 64 -17.68 19.78 11.30
C LYS A 64 -18.50 19.04 12.35
N LEU A 65 -18.45 17.72 12.36
CA LEU A 65 -19.13 16.86 13.34
C LEU A 65 -18.36 16.75 14.67
N GLY A 66 -17.22 17.43 14.81
CA GLY A 66 -16.42 17.43 16.04
C GLY A 66 -15.50 16.21 16.18
N ALA A 67 -15.18 15.52 15.07
CA ALA A 67 -14.28 14.39 15.12
C ALA A 67 -12.87 14.78 15.60
N LYS A 68 -12.32 13.99 16.51
CA LYS A 68 -10.89 13.95 16.79
C LYS A 68 -10.18 13.26 15.64
N VAL A 69 -9.56 14.02 14.75
CA VAL A 69 -8.82 13.51 13.59
C VAL A 69 -7.39 13.14 13.99
N VAL A 70 -6.89 11.99 13.52
CA VAL A 70 -5.52 11.52 13.72
C VAL A 70 -4.89 11.10 12.40
N GLU A 71 -3.55 11.02 12.36
CA GLU A 71 -2.81 10.34 11.29
C GLU A 71 -2.73 8.85 11.61
N ASN A 72 -3.26 8.01 10.73
CA ASN A 72 -3.22 6.56 10.83
C ASN A 72 -2.88 5.96 9.46
N ASN A 73 -1.85 5.09 9.37
CA ASN A 73 -1.40 4.46 8.12
C ASN A 73 -1.22 5.43 6.93
N GLY A 74 -0.76 6.66 7.20
CA GLY A 74 -0.57 7.69 6.18
C GLY A 74 -1.86 8.40 5.73
N TRP A 75 -2.96 8.26 6.48
CA TRP A 75 -4.23 8.96 6.25
C TRP A 75 -4.62 9.82 7.45
N ARG A 76 -5.17 11.01 7.20
CA ARG A 76 -5.91 11.82 8.18
C ARG A 76 -7.36 11.36 8.19
N MET A 77 -7.80 10.79 9.30
CA MET A 77 -9.14 10.21 9.45
C MET A 77 -9.67 10.34 10.89
N PRO A 78 -10.99 10.23 11.12
CA PRO A 78 -11.57 10.39 12.46
C PRO A 78 -11.23 9.19 13.36
N LEU A 79 -10.86 9.47 14.62
CA LEU A 79 -10.66 8.46 15.66
C LEU A 79 -11.94 8.22 16.48
N HIS A 80 -12.63 9.30 16.87
CA HIS A 80 -13.93 9.33 17.54
C HIS A 80 -14.47 10.78 17.51
N TYR A 81 -15.74 10.98 17.82
CA TYR A 81 -16.42 12.28 17.84
C TYR A 81 -16.65 12.79 19.26
N GLN A 82 -17.15 11.94 20.16
CA GLN A 82 -17.39 12.31 21.56
C GLN A 82 -16.62 11.40 22.51
N ASN A 83 -17.02 10.14 22.58
CA ASN A 83 -16.41 9.10 23.40
C ASN A 83 -16.62 7.75 22.73
N VAL A 84 -15.57 6.95 22.63
CA VAL A 84 -15.60 5.58 22.08
C VAL A 84 -16.67 4.72 22.77
N THR A 85 -16.87 4.89 24.08
CA THR A 85 -17.88 4.13 24.84
C THR A 85 -19.30 4.47 24.38
N GLU A 86 -19.59 5.74 24.10
CA GLU A 86 -20.90 6.17 23.63
C GLU A 86 -21.14 5.76 22.17
N GLU A 87 -20.12 5.82 21.32
CA GLU A 87 -20.20 5.31 19.95
C GLU A 87 -20.46 3.80 19.92
N LEU A 88 -19.78 3.03 20.80
CA LEU A 88 -20.03 1.59 20.93
C LEU A 88 -21.46 1.30 21.42
N LYS A 89 -21.97 2.08 22.38
CA LYS A 89 -23.36 1.97 22.84
C LYS A 89 -24.33 2.29 21.70
N ALA A 90 -24.07 3.31 20.90
CA ALA A 90 -24.87 3.68 19.75
C ALA A 90 -24.90 2.55 18.70
N VAL A 91 -23.75 1.98 18.33
CA VAL A 91 -23.67 0.83 17.42
C VAL A 91 -24.55 -0.33 17.89
N ARG A 92 -24.53 -0.64 19.20
CA ARG A 92 -25.27 -1.77 19.76
C ARG A 92 -26.78 -1.51 19.89
N ARG A 93 -27.19 -0.25 20.00
CA ARG A 93 -28.60 0.12 20.27
C ARG A 93 -29.33 0.64 19.04
N THR A 94 -28.60 1.19 18.08
CA THR A 94 -29.15 1.85 16.89
C THR A 94 -28.33 1.47 15.64
N ALA A 95 -27.48 2.37 15.16
CA ALA A 95 -26.68 2.20 13.96
C ALA A 95 -25.45 3.12 14.02
N ALA A 96 -24.47 2.85 13.16
CA ALA A 96 -23.30 3.69 12.97
C ALA A 96 -22.93 3.77 11.49
N ILE A 97 -22.26 4.87 11.14
CA ILE A 97 -21.69 5.11 9.81
C ILE A 97 -20.17 5.14 9.98
N PHE A 98 -19.47 4.31 9.20
CA PHE A 98 -18.01 4.24 9.21
C PHE A 98 -17.45 4.82 7.89
N ASP A 99 -16.39 5.62 7.99
CA ASP A 99 -15.61 6.04 6.84
C ASP A 99 -14.52 5.00 6.56
N LEU A 100 -14.62 4.31 5.43
CA LEU A 100 -13.66 3.31 4.95
C LEU A 100 -12.86 3.84 3.75
N GLY A 101 -12.77 5.16 3.58
CA GLY A 101 -12.10 5.80 2.44
C GLY A 101 -10.60 5.53 2.35
N ASP A 102 -9.97 5.07 3.43
CA ASP A 102 -8.59 4.62 3.48
C ASP A 102 -8.41 3.18 2.97
N MET A 103 -9.50 2.39 2.90
CA MET A 103 -9.46 1.02 2.39
C MET A 103 -9.35 0.98 0.86
N GLY A 104 -8.47 0.11 0.36
CA GLY A 104 -8.34 -0.12 -1.07
C GLY A 104 -9.57 -0.82 -1.66
N LEU A 105 -10.15 -0.24 -2.71
CA LEU A 105 -11.22 -0.85 -3.51
C LEU A 105 -10.68 -1.20 -4.90
N PHE A 106 -10.70 -2.49 -5.23
CA PHE A 106 -10.27 -2.99 -6.53
C PHE A 106 -11.46 -3.54 -7.31
N LYS A 107 -11.61 -3.10 -8.56
CA LYS A 107 -12.55 -3.68 -9.52
C LYS A 107 -11.76 -4.51 -10.53
N VAL A 108 -12.05 -5.80 -10.61
CA VAL A 108 -11.41 -6.73 -11.54
C VAL A 108 -12.44 -7.24 -12.54
N SER A 109 -12.14 -7.14 -13.83
CA SER A 109 -13.07 -7.49 -14.92
C SER A 109 -12.34 -8.11 -16.10
N GLY A 110 -13.10 -8.79 -16.98
CA GLY A 110 -12.58 -9.51 -18.14
C GLY A 110 -12.63 -11.03 -17.97
N GLU A 111 -12.35 -11.76 -19.04
CA GLU A 111 -12.51 -13.23 -19.12
C GLU A 111 -11.67 -13.97 -18.07
N ARG A 112 -10.49 -13.42 -17.73
CA ARG A 112 -9.57 -14.02 -16.75
C ARG A 112 -9.76 -13.52 -15.31
N ALA A 113 -10.74 -12.66 -15.03
CA ALA A 113 -10.94 -12.13 -13.69
C ALA A 113 -11.21 -13.23 -12.66
N LYS A 114 -12.16 -14.13 -12.96
CA LYS A 114 -12.53 -15.23 -12.06
C LYS A 114 -11.36 -16.19 -11.77
N PRO A 115 -10.65 -16.75 -12.77
CA PRO A 115 -9.50 -17.62 -12.49
C PRO A 115 -8.35 -16.88 -11.80
N LEU A 116 -8.12 -15.60 -12.09
CA LEU A 116 -7.12 -14.79 -11.38
C LEU A 116 -7.44 -14.68 -9.89
N ILE A 117 -8.64 -14.22 -9.53
CA ILE A 117 -9.01 -14.07 -8.12
C ILE A 117 -9.05 -15.44 -7.43
N GLN A 118 -9.46 -16.51 -8.13
CA GLN A 118 -9.44 -17.87 -7.60
C GLN A 118 -8.02 -18.38 -7.31
N GLY A 119 -7.04 -18.04 -8.14
CA GLY A 119 -5.65 -18.43 -7.95
C GLY A 119 -4.97 -17.75 -6.75
N ILE A 120 -5.42 -16.55 -6.37
CA ILE A 120 -4.87 -15.81 -5.22
C ILE A 120 -5.69 -15.97 -3.93
N SER A 121 -6.90 -16.54 -4.02
CA SER A 121 -7.79 -16.72 -2.86
C SER A 121 -7.68 -18.13 -2.30
N THR A 122 -7.76 -18.25 -0.99
CA THR A 122 -7.79 -19.54 -0.27
C THR A 122 -9.18 -20.20 -0.32
N ASN A 123 -10.25 -19.40 -0.49
CA ASN A 123 -11.61 -19.92 -0.61
C ASN A 123 -12.08 -20.07 -2.07
N ASN A 124 -13.09 -20.92 -2.28
CA ASN A 124 -13.63 -21.24 -3.60
C ASN A 124 -14.66 -20.21 -4.08
N LEU A 125 -14.24 -19.31 -4.98
CA LEU A 125 -15.07 -18.30 -5.63
C LEU A 125 -15.99 -18.86 -6.70
N ALA A 126 -15.77 -20.08 -7.19
CA ALA A 126 -16.64 -20.67 -8.20
C ALA A 126 -18.08 -20.87 -7.67
N LYS A 127 -18.24 -20.95 -6.36
CA LYS A 127 -19.53 -21.09 -5.66
C LYS A 127 -20.31 -19.77 -5.52
N LEU A 128 -19.66 -18.61 -5.71
CA LEU A 128 -20.34 -17.32 -5.61
C LEU A 128 -21.25 -17.08 -6.81
N LYS A 129 -22.45 -16.60 -6.51
CA LYS A 129 -23.43 -16.05 -7.45
C LYS A 129 -23.45 -14.51 -7.33
N PRO A 130 -23.96 -13.78 -8.34
CA PRO A 130 -24.12 -12.33 -8.24
C PRO A 130 -24.87 -11.92 -6.96
N GLY A 131 -24.37 -10.88 -6.29
CA GLY A 131 -24.92 -10.38 -5.01
C GLY A 131 -24.40 -11.07 -3.75
N GLN A 132 -23.60 -12.14 -3.88
CA GLN A 132 -22.99 -12.80 -2.74
C GLN A 132 -21.60 -12.24 -2.42
N LEU A 133 -21.21 -12.32 -1.14
CA LEU A 133 -19.90 -11.93 -0.62
C LEU A 133 -19.18 -13.17 -0.08
N LEU A 134 -17.88 -13.26 -0.32
CA LEU A 134 -17.00 -14.25 0.30
C LEU A 134 -15.77 -13.54 0.83
N ARG A 135 -15.43 -13.79 2.10
CA ARG A 135 -14.16 -13.38 2.69
C ARG A 135 -13.11 -14.46 2.41
N SER A 136 -11.94 -14.05 1.92
CA SER A 136 -10.74 -14.90 1.81
C SER A 136 -9.62 -14.28 2.65
N PHE A 137 -8.68 -15.11 3.09
CA PHE A 137 -7.36 -14.64 3.55
C PHE A 137 -6.45 -14.42 2.35
#